data_AF-A0A836C6L9-F1
#
_entry.id   AF-A0A836C6L9-F1
#
_cell.length_a   1.000
_cell.length_b   1.000
_cell.length_c   1.000
_cell.angle_alpha   90.00
_cell.angle_beta   90.00
_cell.angle_gamma   90.00
#
_symmetry.space_group_name_H-M   'P 1'
#
loop_
_entity.id
_entity.type
_entity.pdbx_description
1 polymer ?
#
loop_
_entity_poly.entity_id
_entity_poly.type
_entity_poly.pdbx_seq_one_letter_code
_entity_poly.pdbx_strand_id
1 'polypeptide(L)'
;MECRATAPNQPAPSNAAGEGEEFVGLLPEEDTEVPGTYFDALNPQTKLGKAVKAAVEEINTLNALELESLKKADELLKKLGLKSSIFEGAPPEQPAEDQEDK
;
A
#
# COMPACT_ATOMS: atom_id res chain seq x y z
N MET A 1 -31.16 -17.65 -34.31
CA MET A 1 -30.59 -18.91 -33.80
C MET A 1 -29.08 -18.78 -33.81
N GLU A 2 -28.45 -19.04 -32.66
CA GLU A 2 -27.08 -19.55 -32.48
C GLU A 2 -25.88 -18.65 -32.87
N CYS A 3 -24.70 -18.69 -32.25
CA CYS A 3 -24.20 -18.85 -30.89
C CYS A 3 -22.66 -18.80 -31.01
N ARG A 4 -21.98 -18.10 -30.08
CA ARG A 4 -20.58 -18.22 -29.63
C ARG A 4 -19.39 -17.78 -30.53
N ALA A 5 -18.55 -16.96 -29.89
CA ALA A 5 -17.14 -16.73 -30.21
C ALA A 5 -16.26 -17.92 -29.80
N THR A 6 -15.21 -18.22 -30.57
CA THR A 6 -14.06 -19.03 -30.11
C THR A 6 -12.85 -18.72 -31.00
N ALA A 7 -11.80 -18.12 -30.42
CA ALA A 7 -10.47 -18.08 -31.02
C ALA A 7 -9.69 -19.30 -30.53
N PRO A 8 -9.06 -20.11 -31.41
CA PRO A 8 -8.15 -21.15 -30.97
C PRO A 8 -6.70 -20.77 -31.25
N ASN A 9 -5.92 -20.80 -30.16
CA ASN A 9 -4.71 -21.61 -30.06
C ASN A 9 -3.48 -21.11 -30.85
N GLN A 10 -2.71 -20.23 -30.22
CA GLN A 10 -1.29 -20.05 -30.56
C GLN A 10 -0.45 -20.79 -29.49
N PRO A 11 0.46 -21.70 -29.89
CA PRO A 11 1.23 -22.52 -28.95
C PRO A 11 2.24 -21.66 -28.18
N ALA A 12 2.37 -21.96 -26.89
CA ALA A 12 3.37 -21.37 -26.00
C ALA A 12 4.79 -21.57 -26.55
N PRO A 13 5.69 -20.56 -26.44
CA PRO A 13 7.09 -20.78 -26.73
C PRO A 13 7.65 -21.83 -25.76
N SER A 14 8.25 -22.84 -26.37
CA SER A 14 8.94 -23.96 -25.77
C SER A 14 10.00 -23.48 -24.79
N ASN A 15 10.00 -24.08 -23.59
CA ASN A 15 11.11 -24.12 -22.65
C ASN A 15 12.39 -24.53 -23.39
N ALA A 16 13.21 -23.55 -23.76
CA ALA A 16 14.63 -23.77 -23.97
C ALA A 16 15.30 -23.70 -22.59
N ALA A 17 15.80 -24.86 -22.16
CA ALA A 17 16.55 -25.03 -20.94
C ALA A 17 17.75 -24.07 -20.88
N GLY A 18 17.60 -23.01 -20.09
CA GLY A 18 18.72 -22.35 -19.43
C GLY A 18 19.05 -23.12 -18.16
N GLU A 19 20.34 -23.32 -17.93
CA GLU A 19 20.90 -24.10 -16.83
C GLU A 19 20.38 -23.61 -15.46
N GLY A 20 19.69 -24.48 -14.73
CA GLY A 20 19.87 -24.66 -13.29
C GLY A 20 19.67 -23.47 -12.35
N GLU A 21 18.96 -22.40 -12.70
CA GLU A 21 18.54 -21.41 -11.70
C GLU A 21 17.28 -21.93 -10.99
N GLU A 22 17.52 -22.79 -10.00
CA GLU A 22 16.58 -23.10 -8.95
C GLU A 22 16.07 -21.76 -8.39
N PHE A 23 14.78 -21.45 -8.58
CA PHE A 23 14.16 -20.28 -7.98
C PHE A 23 14.24 -20.45 -6.46
N VAL A 24 15.29 -19.89 -5.87
CA VAL A 24 15.42 -19.70 -4.44
C VAL A 24 14.34 -18.68 -4.09
N GLY A 25 13.14 -19.18 -3.75
CA GLY A 25 12.13 -18.33 -3.14
C GLY A 25 12.79 -17.52 -2.04
N LEU A 26 12.50 -16.22 -1.97
CA LEU A 26 12.95 -15.37 -0.87
C LEU A 26 12.54 -16.06 0.43
N LEU A 27 13.45 -16.84 1.02
CA LEU A 27 13.34 -17.28 2.41
C LEU A 27 13.03 -16.01 3.20
N PRO A 28 12.06 -16.03 4.14
CA PRO A 28 11.71 -14.84 4.88
C PRO A 28 13.00 -14.21 5.39
N GLU A 29 13.20 -12.99 4.91
CA GLU A 29 14.39 -12.16 5.09
C GLU A 29 14.83 -12.32 6.54
N GLU A 30 16.05 -12.81 6.77
CA GLU A 30 16.63 -12.81 8.11
C GLU A 30 16.44 -11.40 8.66
N ASP A 31 15.58 -11.24 9.68
CA ASP A 31 15.12 -9.94 10.16
C ASP A 31 16.36 -9.08 10.39
N THR A 32 16.60 -8.14 9.48
CA THR A 32 17.84 -7.37 9.50
C THR A 32 17.82 -6.55 10.78
N GLU A 33 18.64 -6.93 11.75
CA GLU A 33 18.66 -6.28 13.05
C GLU A 33 19.00 -4.80 12.85
N VAL A 34 18.00 -3.94 13.10
CA VAL A 34 18.18 -2.50 12.98
C VAL A 34 19.01 -2.04 14.18
N PRO A 35 20.18 -1.41 13.96
CA PRO A 35 21.02 -1.00 15.06
C PRO A 35 20.34 0.08 15.90
N GLY A 36 20.19 -0.18 17.20
CA GLY A 36 19.60 0.74 18.16
C GLY A 36 18.74 0.02 19.18
N THR A 37 18.25 0.77 20.16
CA THR A 37 17.28 0.30 21.13
C THR A 37 15.91 0.87 20.83
N TYR A 38 14.87 0.30 21.45
CA TYR A 38 13.51 0.84 21.38
C TYR A 38 13.44 2.33 21.78
N PHE A 39 14.21 2.74 22.80
CA PHE A 39 14.25 4.14 23.23
C PHE A 39 14.85 5.07 22.18
N ASP A 40 15.75 4.57 21.33
CA ASP A 40 16.29 5.35 20.23
C ASP A 40 15.24 5.60 19.14
N ALA A 41 14.34 4.65 18.89
CA ALA A 41 13.23 4.81 17.95
C ALA A 41 12.21 5.86 18.38
N LEU A 42 12.02 6.03 19.70
CA LEU A 42 11.14 7.07 20.24
C LEU A 42 11.80 8.46 20.32
N ASN A 43 13.13 8.54 20.19
CA ASN A 43 13.84 9.81 20.27
C ASN A 43 14.14 10.37 18.86
N PRO A 44 13.49 11.48 18.45
CA PRO A 44 13.67 12.07 17.11
C PRO A 44 15.05 12.70 16.89
N GLN A 45 15.91 12.76 17.91
CA GLN A 45 17.28 13.20 17.77
C GLN A 45 18.21 12.10 17.25
N THR A 46 17.85 10.81 17.42
CA THR A 46 18.65 9.67 16.95
C THR A 46 18.41 9.41 15.46
N LYS A 47 19.32 8.67 14.82
CA LYS A 47 19.12 8.26 13.42
C LYS A 47 17.89 7.36 13.24
N LEU A 48 17.67 6.45 14.20
CA LEU A 48 16.54 5.53 14.18
C LEU A 48 15.21 6.27 14.34
N GLY A 49 15.10 7.14 15.36
CA GLY A 49 13.88 7.91 15.57
C GLY A 49 13.57 8.90 14.44
N LYS A 50 14.59 9.47 13.77
CA LYS A 50 14.36 10.26 12.55
C LYS A 50 13.80 9.43 11.41
N ALA A 51 14.31 8.22 11.20
CA ALA A 51 13.82 7.32 10.16
C ALA A 51 12.38 6.88 10.45
N VAL A 52 12.07 6.52 11.70
CA VAL A 52 10.71 6.18 12.13
C VAL A 52 9.76 7.35 11.91
N LYS A 53 10.14 8.56 12.35
CA LYS A 53 9.32 9.76 12.15
C LYS A 53 9.07 10.04 10.67
N ALA A 54 10.09 9.96 9.82
CA ALA A 54 9.95 10.18 8.38
C ALA A 54 9.00 9.14 7.75
N ALA A 55 9.11 7.87 8.13
CA ALA A 55 8.22 6.83 7.64
C ALA A 55 6.75 7.07 8.07
N VAL A 56 6.52 7.50 9.31
CA VAL A 56 5.17 7.86 9.78
C VAL A 56 4.60 9.07 9.03
N GLU A 57 5.41 10.09 8.78
CA GLU A 57 5.02 11.26 7.97
C GLU A 57 4.66 10.86 6.52
N GLU A 58 5.44 9.96 5.93
CA GLU A 58 5.17 9.41 4.60
C GLU A 58 3.86 8.60 4.58
N ILE A 59 3.63 7.74 5.58
CA ILE A 59 2.38 6.97 5.71
C ILE A 59 1.17 7.91 5.81
N ASN A 60 1.26 8.97 6.60
CA ASN A 60 0.19 9.96 6.71
C ASN A 60 -0.06 10.67 5.38
N THR A 61 1.01 10.97 4.63
CA THR A 61 0.92 11.57 3.30
C THR A 61 0.22 10.63 2.30
N LEU A 62 0.59 9.35 2.30
CA LEU A 62 -0.03 8.34 1.44
C LEU A 62 -1.51 8.14 1.77
N ASN A 63 -1.87 8.07 3.06
CA ASN A 63 -3.25 7.97 3.51
C ASN A 63 -4.09 9.18 3.04
N ALA A 64 -3.54 10.39 3.14
CA ALA A 64 -4.23 11.59 2.66
C ALA A 64 -4.52 11.54 1.15
N LEU A 65 -3.55 11.08 0.34
CA LEU A 65 -3.71 10.91 -1.11
C LEU A 65 -4.73 9.81 -1.45
N GLU A 66 -4.71 8.70 -0.71
CA GLU A 66 -5.69 7.62 -0.85
C GLU A 66 -7.11 8.13 -0.56
N LEU A 67 -7.30 8.83 0.56
CA LEU A 67 -8.59 9.42 0.92
C LEU A 67 -9.08 10.43 -0.13
N GLU A 68 -8.19 11.25 -0.69
CA GLU A 68 -8.54 12.17 -1.78
C GLU A 68 -8.99 11.41 -3.04
N SER A 69 -8.28 10.34 -3.40
CA SER A 69 -8.64 9.48 -4.53
C SER A 69 -10.01 8.81 -4.33
N LEU A 70 -10.26 8.28 -3.14
CA LEU A 70 -11.54 7.68 -2.77
C LEU A 70 -12.67 8.71 -2.78
N LYS A 71 -12.43 9.95 -2.33
CA LYS A 71 -13.40 11.05 -2.41
C LYS A 71 -13.77 11.35 -3.87
N LYS A 72 -12.77 11.45 -4.75
CA LYS A 72 -13.02 11.66 -6.20
C LYS A 72 -13.80 10.50 -6.82
N ALA A 73 -13.47 9.26 -6.46
CA ALA A 73 -14.21 8.09 -6.93
C ALA A 73 -15.67 8.10 -6.46
N ASP A 74 -15.91 8.40 -5.18
CA ASP A 74 -17.25 8.51 -4.60
C ASP A 74 -18.09 9.59 -5.29
N GLU A 75 -17.50 10.76 -5.57
CA GLU A 75 -18.16 11.81 -6.35
C GLU A 75 -18.54 11.37 -7.77
N LEU A 76 -17.67 10.60 -8.43
CA LEU A 76 -17.96 10.05 -9.76
C LEU A 76 -19.10 9.02 -9.69
N LEU A 77 -19.11 8.13 -8.70
CA LEU A 77 -20.18 7.16 -8.51
C LEU A 77 -21.53 7.84 -8.25
N LYS A 78 -21.53 8.90 -7.43
CA LYS A 78 -22.72 9.74 -7.20
C LYS A 78 -23.23 10.38 -8.49
N LYS A 79 -22.34 10.89 -9.34
CA LYS A 79 -22.70 11.44 -10.66
C LYS A 79 -23.28 10.38 -11.61
N LEU A 80 -22.82 9.13 -11.49
CA LEU A 80 -23.36 7.98 -12.23
C LEU A 80 -24.69 7.44 -11.66
N GLY A 81 -25.18 8.00 -10.55
CA GLY A 81 -26.47 7.68 -9.96
C GLY A 81 -26.43 6.62 -8.86
N LEU A 82 -25.24 6.21 -8.39
CA LEU A 82 -25.14 5.39 -7.18
C LEU A 82 -25.36 6.26 -5.94
N LYS A 83 -26.29 5.82 -5.07
CA LYS A 83 -26.67 6.56 -3.85
C LYS A 83 -25.83 6.17 -2.62
N SER A 84 -25.02 5.12 -2.74
CA SER A 84 -24.15 4.62 -1.67
C SER A 84 -22.85 5.42 -1.61
N SER A 85 -22.38 5.68 -0.39
CA SER A 85 -21.07 6.29 -0.15
C SER A 85 -20.03 5.21 0.11
N ILE A 86 -18.83 5.34 -0.45
CA ILE A 86 -17.72 4.41 -0.16
C ILE A 86 -17.29 4.49 1.32
N PHE A 87 -17.53 5.64 1.96
CA PHE A 87 -17.12 5.90 3.34
C PHE A 87 -18.15 5.50 4.40
N GLU A 88 -19.24 4.83 4.02
CA GLU A 88 -20.27 4.41 4.95
C GLU A 88 -19.75 3.27 5.85
N GLY A 89 -19.32 3.62 7.07
CA GLY A 89 -18.76 2.69 8.06
C GLY A 89 -17.26 2.82 8.34
N ALA A 90 -16.56 3.82 7.78
CA ALA A 90 -15.17 4.06 8.11
C ALA A 90 -15.02 4.55 9.58
N PRO A 91 -14.02 4.05 10.33
CA PRO A 91 -13.75 4.53 11.69
C PRO A 91 -13.38 6.03 11.67
N PRO A 92 -13.70 6.77 12.75
CA PRO A 92 -13.45 8.20 12.81
C PRO A 92 -11.95 8.52 12.67
N GLU A 93 -11.65 9.50 11.83
CA GLU A 93 -10.34 10.13 11.67
C GLU A 93 -9.81 10.50 13.06
N GLN A 94 -8.67 9.92 13.48
CA GLN A 94 -8.04 10.33 14.74
C GLN A 94 -7.52 11.76 14.57
N PRO A 95 -7.88 12.69 15.47
CA PRO A 95 -7.37 14.05 15.41
C PRO A 95 -5.85 14.04 15.55
N ALA A 96 -5.18 14.80 14.69
CA ALA A 96 -3.78 15.15 14.85
C ALA A 96 -3.62 15.98 16.13
N GLU A 97 -3.31 15.34 17.26
CA GLU A 97 -2.77 16.01 18.44
C GLU A 97 -1.30 16.34 18.16
N ASP A 98 -1.02 17.62 17.87
CA ASP A 98 0.23 18.31 18.21
C ASP A 98 0.14 19.79 17.82
N GLN A 99 -0.46 20.60 18.70
CA GLN A 99 -0.08 22.00 18.92
C GLN A 99 -0.28 22.31 20.42
N GLU A 100 0.64 21.84 21.26
CA GLU A 100 0.91 22.50 22.53
C GLU A 100 1.68 23.80 22.24
N ASP A 101 0.99 24.92 22.37
CA ASP A 101 1.56 26.27 22.32
C ASP A 101 1.15 26.99 23.62
N LYS A 102 1.92 26.78 24.69
CA LYS A 102 2.30 27.79 25.71
C LYS A 102 3.04 27.22 26.92
#